data_AF-A0A267G0N1-F1
#
_entry.id   AF-A0A267G0N1-F1
#
_cell.length_a   1.000
_cell.length_b   1.000
_cell.length_c   1.000
_cell.angle_alpha   90.00
_cell.angle_beta   90.00
_cell.angle_gamma   90.00
#
_symmetry.space_group_name_H-M   'P 1'
#
loop_
_entity.id
_entity.type
_entity.pdbx_description
1 polymer ?
#
loop_
_entity_poly.entity_id
_entity_poly.type
_entity_poly.pdbx_seq_one_letter_code
_entity_poly.pdbx_strand_id
1 'polypeptide(L)'
;NSSSSSSIVNLQNKKAENNCTDATDATADEDSSIEEDSDSSSTSSASMDQQMQQQRGASTRGRGRGRGRGRGRGGGAGGACVDPGASAATLDRRRERFRDHLGSLEASPLSTSRDRLVASPVPAGVLGDGELDLDCSRLRIVGTSTKLEKEYLRLTSAPDPATVRSRETLELALQLQMDRLASGTSDYLTVCEQFKAIRQDLTVQGIRDRLAARVYEAHAEAALAASDRAEFNQCSSQLRSLYEEGVPGRWAEFAAYRMLYFMSTNDTTHLTTTLGRLPKQWRRDPCVKFALQLRSAWSANNYCLFFRLSSGAPALCGRLVDWFADRERLVALKAMVKAYRPSVPLSHLQSQLGFVDAESCQKFLTSSGVPAAAIDSAEGILDCRVCALAAISSA
;
A
#
# COMPACT_ATOMS: atom_id res chain seq x y z
N ASN A 1 22.04 -28.56 -20.37
CA ASN A 1 21.32 -27.33 -20.77
C ASN A 1 19.90 -27.41 -20.24
N SER A 2 19.50 -26.35 -19.54
CA SER A 2 18.29 -26.16 -18.71
C SER A 2 18.39 -26.63 -17.24
N SER A 3 17.88 -25.73 -16.38
CA SER A 3 17.65 -25.82 -14.93
C SER A 3 18.78 -25.34 -14.02
N SER A 4 18.65 -24.10 -13.52
CA SER A 4 18.67 -23.76 -12.07
C SER A 4 18.93 -22.26 -11.89
N SER A 5 17.95 -21.52 -11.38
CA SER A 5 18.15 -20.31 -10.56
C SER A 5 16.80 -19.84 -10.01
N SER A 6 16.44 -20.39 -8.86
CA SER A 6 15.41 -19.88 -7.96
C SER A 6 15.92 -20.18 -6.57
N SER A 7 16.42 -19.17 -5.85
CA SER A 7 16.61 -19.13 -4.39
C SER A 7 17.44 -17.91 -4.01
N ILE A 8 16.82 -16.76 -3.72
CA ILE A 8 17.40 -15.77 -2.79
C ILE A 8 16.23 -15.16 -2.00
N VAL A 9 15.92 -15.77 -0.86
CA VAL A 9 15.22 -15.13 0.27
C VAL A 9 15.85 -15.68 1.55
N ASN A 10 16.04 -14.79 2.53
CA ASN A 10 16.56 -14.98 3.89
C ASN A 10 18.07 -14.93 4.07
N LEU A 11 18.54 -13.83 4.68
CA LEU A 11 19.49 -13.88 5.80
C LEU A 11 19.59 -12.51 6.48
N GLN A 12 18.83 -12.34 7.57
CA GLN A 12 19.18 -11.51 8.71
C GLN A 12 18.50 -12.11 9.95
N ASN A 13 19.22 -12.95 10.68
CA ASN A 13 19.04 -13.15 12.12
C ASN A 13 20.17 -14.03 12.67
N LYS A 14 21.04 -13.45 13.50
CA LYS A 14 21.61 -14.10 14.69
C LYS A 14 22.47 -13.10 15.47
N LYS A 15 21.97 -12.71 16.63
CA LYS A 15 22.71 -12.11 17.74
C LYS A 15 23.15 -13.25 18.67
N ALA A 16 24.33 -13.09 19.26
CA ALA A 16 24.79 -13.58 20.57
C ALA A 16 24.52 -15.06 20.95
N GLU A 17 25.60 -15.85 21.09
CA GLU A 17 26.10 -16.33 22.39
C GLU A 17 27.19 -17.40 22.25
N ASN A 18 28.08 -17.41 23.24
CA ASN A 18 28.98 -18.47 23.70
C ASN A 18 30.42 -18.55 23.16
N ASN A 19 31.34 -18.10 24.02
CA ASN A 19 32.65 -18.72 24.19
C ASN A 19 32.89 -18.93 25.69
N CYS A 20 32.97 -20.19 26.12
CA CYS A 20 33.46 -20.61 27.44
C CYS A 20 34.26 -21.88 27.23
N THR A 21 35.52 -21.86 27.67
CA THR A 21 36.48 -22.97 27.60
C THR A 21 36.86 -23.41 29.02
N ASP A 22 36.95 -24.73 29.17
CA ASP A 22 37.69 -25.53 30.16
C ASP A 22 37.41 -25.37 31.66
N ALA A 23 36.97 -26.48 32.29
CA ALA A 23 37.85 -27.34 33.09
C ALA A 23 37.08 -28.54 33.70
N THR A 24 37.64 -29.75 33.50
CA THR A 24 37.71 -30.94 34.37
C THR A 24 36.64 -31.21 35.44
N ASP A 25 36.02 -32.40 35.42
CA ASP A 25 36.25 -33.44 36.43
C ASP A 25 35.66 -34.81 36.02
N ALA A 26 36.26 -35.89 36.52
CA ALA A 26 35.96 -37.28 36.26
C ALA A 26 35.01 -37.89 37.31
N THR A 27 34.33 -39.00 36.96
CA THR A 27 33.89 -40.18 37.75
C THR A 27 32.69 -40.82 37.02
N ALA A 28 32.80 -42.01 36.43
CA ALA A 28 32.79 -43.36 37.01
C ALA A 28 31.37 -43.98 37.05
N ASP A 29 31.21 -44.98 36.19
CA ASP A 29 30.52 -46.28 36.37
C ASP A 29 28.99 -46.45 36.38
N GLU A 30 28.65 -47.61 35.81
CA GLU A 30 27.48 -48.50 35.94
C GLU A 30 26.35 -48.46 34.88
N ASP A 31 26.51 -49.37 33.91
CA ASP A 31 25.64 -50.55 33.65
C ASP A 31 24.11 -50.39 33.70
N SER A 32 23.44 -50.65 32.57
CA SER A 32 22.58 -51.85 32.40
C SER A 32 21.71 -51.77 31.14
N SER A 33 21.79 -52.86 30.38
CA SER A 33 20.99 -53.24 29.22
C SER A 33 19.55 -53.62 29.58
N ILE A 34 18.75 -53.93 28.53
CA ILE A 34 17.48 -54.73 28.49
C ILE A 34 16.21 -53.87 28.31
N GLU A 35 15.26 -54.14 27.41
CA GLU A 35 15.12 -55.02 26.25
C GLU A 35 13.98 -54.46 25.36
N GLU A 36 13.92 -54.99 24.14
CA GLU A 36 12.81 -54.89 23.19
C GLU A 36 11.54 -55.55 23.77
N ASP A 37 10.34 -55.08 23.37
CA ASP A 37 9.37 -56.03 22.82
C ASP A 37 8.20 -55.35 22.09
N SER A 38 7.75 -56.08 21.07
CA SER A 38 6.75 -55.71 20.08
C SER A 38 5.33 -56.13 20.49
N ASP A 39 4.39 -55.75 19.63
CA ASP A 39 3.14 -56.47 19.30
C ASP A 39 1.80 -56.08 19.96
N SER A 40 1.03 -55.36 19.12
CA SER A 40 -0.26 -55.78 18.56
C SER A 40 -1.45 -56.10 19.47
N SER A 41 -2.59 -55.46 19.20
CA SER A 41 -3.75 -56.16 18.63
C SER A 41 -4.97 -55.23 18.47
N SER A 42 -5.57 -55.40 17.30
CA SER A 42 -6.85 -54.92 16.79
C SER A 42 -8.06 -55.44 17.57
N THR A 43 -9.14 -54.64 17.66
CA THR A 43 -10.51 -55.15 17.62
C THR A 43 -11.42 -54.20 16.83
N SER A 44 -12.46 -54.80 16.27
CA SER A 44 -13.22 -54.42 15.08
C SER A 44 -14.71 -54.18 15.39
N SER A 45 -15.43 -53.63 14.40
CA SER A 45 -16.88 -53.76 14.12
C SER A 45 -17.84 -52.89 14.98
N ALA A 46 -19.00 -52.39 14.51
CA ALA A 46 -19.80 -52.62 13.31
C ALA A 46 -20.75 -51.42 13.05
N SER A 47 -21.20 -51.30 11.80
CA SER A 47 -22.33 -50.48 11.35
C SER A 47 -23.66 -51.22 11.55
N MET A 48 -24.79 -50.51 11.79
CA MET A 48 -26.12 -50.87 11.25
C MET A 48 -27.19 -49.82 11.53
N ASP A 49 -28.25 -49.91 10.73
CA ASP A 49 -29.14 -48.89 10.20
C ASP A 49 -30.61 -49.06 10.71
N GLN A 50 -31.41 -48.00 10.55
CA GLN A 50 -32.86 -47.97 10.26
C GLN A 50 -34.02 -48.11 11.29
N GLN A 51 -35.08 -47.35 10.92
CA GLN A 51 -36.51 -47.29 11.30
C GLN A 51 -36.87 -46.23 12.37
N MET A 52 -37.81 -45.29 12.18
CA MET A 52 -39.14 -45.42 11.59
C MET A 52 -39.74 -44.07 11.08
N GLN A 53 -40.56 -44.19 10.03
CA GLN A 53 -41.58 -43.28 9.43
C GLN A 53 -42.64 -42.78 10.45
N GLN A 54 -43.58 -41.83 10.27
CA GLN A 54 -44.24 -41.14 9.14
C GLN A 54 -45.19 -40.09 9.80
N GLN A 55 -45.48 -38.96 9.15
CA GLN A 55 -46.87 -38.54 8.86
C GLN A 55 -46.92 -37.31 7.93
N ARG A 56 -47.71 -37.47 6.87
CA ARG A 56 -48.02 -36.53 5.79
C ARG A 56 -49.27 -35.72 6.15
N GLY A 57 -49.44 -34.56 5.51
CA GLY A 57 -50.76 -33.94 5.32
C GLY A 57 -50.66 -32.64 4.52
N ALA A 58 -51.15 -32.65 3.28
CA ALA A 58 -51.15 -31.55 2.33
C ALA A 58 -52.58 -31.13 1.95
N SER A 59 -52.69 -29.99 1.25
CA SER A 59 -53.86 -29.33 0.62
C SER A 59 -54.63 -28.38 1.57
N THR A 60 -55.10 -27.20 1.17
CA THR A 60 -55.80 -26.79 -0.07
C THR A 60 -55.72 -25.27 -0.33
N ARG A 61 -55.92 -24.89 -1.60
CA ARG A 61 -56.20 -23.54 -2.14
C ARG A 61 -57.42 -22.88 -1.49
N GLY A 62 -57.38 -21.54 -1.36
CA GLY A 62 -58.56 -20.71 -1.10
C GLY A 62 -58.35 -19.25 -1.55
N ARG A 63 -59.11 -18.81 -2.56
CA ARG A 63 -59.27 -17.41 -2.98
C ARG A 63 -60.18 -16.68 -1.99
N GLY A 64 -59.91 -15.41 -1.69
CA GLY A 64 -60.83 -14.55 -0.94
C GLY A 64 -60.55 -13.06 -1.14
N ARG A 65 -61.49 -12.36 -1.78
CA ARG A 65 -61.52 -10.91 -2.01
C ARG A 65 -62.01 -10.17 -0.75
N GLY A 66 -61.49 -8.96 -0.51
CA GLY A 66 -62.35 -7.79 -0.33
C GLY A 66 -62.28 -6.99 1.00
N ARG A 67 -62.19 -5.66 0.80
CA ARG A 67 -62.64 -4.53 1.65
C ARG A 67 -61.74 -4.22 2.87
N GLY A 68 -61.24 -3.01 3.11
CA GLY A 68 -61.65 -1.68 2.67
C GLY A 68 -62.23 -0.90 3.87
N ARG A 69 -61.43 0.03 4.43
CA ARG A 69 -61.74 1.21 5.28
C ARG A 69 -60.39 1.69 5.85
N GLY A 70 -59.92 2.94 5.77
CA GLY A 70 -60.57 4.20 5.44
C GLY A 70 -60.44 5.17 6.62
N ARG A 71 -59.63 6.22 6.42
CA ARG A 71 -59.59 7.55 7.06
C ARG A 71 -58.77 7.77 8.35
N GLY A 72 -57.91 8.78 8.26
CA GLY A 72 -57.30 9.52 9.37
C GLY A 72 -56.28 10.54 8.82
N ARG A 73 -56.76 11.73 8.46
CA ARG A 73 -56.08 12.81 7.72
C ARG A 73 -55.69 13.93 8.70
N GLY A 74 -54.50 14.50 8.53
CA GLY A 74 -54.06 15.79 9.07
C GLY A 74 -52.53 15.85 9.03
N GLY A 75 -51.83 16.75 8.36
CA GLY A 75 -52.18 18.04 7.74
C GLY A 75 -51.08 19.04 8.13
N GLY A 76 -50.21 19.43 7.20
CA GLY A 76 -49.16 20.45 7.44
C GLY A 76 -48.12 20.56 6.32
N ALA A 77 -48.37 21.53 5.41
CA ALA A 77 -47.50 22.28 4.47
C ALA A 77 -46.04 21.84 4.23
N GLY A 78 -45.46 21.87 3.03
CA GLY A 78 -45.87 22.44 1.76
C GLY A 78 -44.94 21.92 0.63
N GLY A 79 -45.51 21.72 -0.55
CA GLY A 79 -44.80 21.23 -1.73
C GLY A 79 -44.27 22.36 -2.61
N ALA A 80 -43.14 22.10 -3.25
CA ALA A 80 -42.75 22.77 -4.48
C ALA A 80 -42.39 21.69 -5.52
N CYS A 81 -43.06 21.81 -6.67
CA CYS A 81 -42.89 21.05 -7.89
C CYS A 81 -41.45 21.16 -8.45
N VAL A 82 -40.90 20.05 -8.94
CA VAL A 82 -39.62 20.01 -9.63
C VAL A 82 -39.88 20.22 -11.13
N ASP A 83 -39.37 21.32 -11.65
CA ASP A 83 -39.47 21.73 -13.05
C ASP A 83 -38.34 21.05 -13.87
N PRO A 84 -38.62 20.32 -14.97
CA PRO A 84 -37.57 19.61 -15.74
C PRO A 84 -36.61 20.52 -16.54
N GLY A 85 -36.81 21.84 -16.53
CA GLY A 85 -36.00 22.82 -17.27
C GLY A 85 -34.80 23.43 -16.52
N ALA A 86 -34.64 23.16 -15.22
CA ALA A 86 -33.67 23.89 -14.37
C ALA A 86 -32.23 23.31 -14.36
N SER A 87 -31.98 22.18 -15.03
CA SER A 87 -30.66 21.53 -15.03
C SER A 87 -29.65 22.16 -15.98
N ALA A 88 -30.09 22.82 -17.07
CA ALA A 88 -29.21 23.44 -18.05
C ALA A 88 -28.63 24.77 -17.52
N ALA A 89 -29.49 25.65 -16.97
CA ALA A 89 -29.07 26.94 -16.44
C ALA A 89 -28.12 26.84 -15.22
N THR A 90 -28.18 25.73 -14.48
CA THR A 90 -27.28 25.49 -13.33
C THR A 90 -25.90 24.99 -13.79
N LEU A 91 -25.83 24.27 -14.92
CA LEU A 91 -24.58 23.86 -15.57
C LEU A 91 -23.91 25.03 -16.29
N ASP A 92 -24.68 25.93 -16.91
CA ASP A 92 -24.15 27.14 -17.56
C ASP A 92 -23.60 28.13 -16.52
N ARG A 93 -24.26 28.31 -15.37
CA ARG A 93 -23.71 29.07 -14.22
C ARG A 93 -22.45 28.45 -13.58
N ARG A 94 -22.17 27.16 -13.83
CA ARG A 94 -20.90 26.53 -13.47
C ARG A 94 -19.84 26.80 -14.54
N ARG A 95 -20.22 26.78 -15.83
CA ARG A 95 -19.35 27.12 -16.96
C ARG A 95 -18.89 28.58 -16.95
N GLU A 96 -19.77 29.51 -16.58
CA GLU A 96 -19.47 30.94 -16.50
C GLU A 96 -18.49 31.29 -15.37
N ARG A 97 -18.52 30.55 -14.24
CA ARG A 97 -17.55 30.71 -13.16
C ARG A 97 -16.13 30.24 -13.50
N PHE A 98 -15.98 29.43 -14.55
CA PHE A 98 -14.68 29.02 -15.09
C PHE A 98 -14.15 30.00 -16.16
N ARG A 99 -14.94 31.00 -16.57
CA ARG A 99 -14.51 32.02 -17.55
C ARG A 99 -13.72 33.17 -16.92
N ASP A 100 -14.00 33.52 -15.67
CA ASP A 100 -13.35 34.66 -14.99
C ASP A 100 -11.92 34.36 -14.47
N HIS A 101 -11.47 33.10 -14.54
CA HIS A 101 -10.08 32.71 -14.21
C HIS A 101 -9.16 32.47 -15.41
N LEU A 102 -9.64 32.72 -16.63
CA LEU A 102 -8.84 32.70 -17.86
C LEU A 102 -9.14 33.99 -18.64
N GLY A 103 -8.48 35.07 -18.21
CA GLY A 103 -8.58 36.37 -18.85
C GLY A 103 -8.16 36.33 -20.31
N SER A 104 -9.10 36.74 -21.16
CA SER A 104 -8.96 37.45 -22.44
C SER A 104 -7.85 37.01 -23.40
N LEU A 105 -8.22 36.27 -24.44
CA LEU A 105 -7.62 36.42 -25.77
C LEU A 105 -8.76 36.50 -26.79
N GLU A 106 -9.07 37.73 -27.21
CA GLU A 106 -9.90 37.99 -28.38
C GLU A 106 -9.18 37.52 -29.65
N ALA A 107 -9.94 36.87 -30.53
CA ALA A 107 -9.48 36.46 -31.84
C ALA A 107 -9.61 37.62 -32.84
N SER A 108 -8.54 37.91 -33.59
CA SER A 108 -8.58 38.65 -34.86
C SER A 108 -7.31 38.38 -35.70
N PRO A 109 -7.36 38.56 -37.03
CA PRO A 109 -6.87 37.57 -38.01
C PRO A 109 -5.44 37.76 -38.53
N LEU A 110 -4.96 36.74 -39.24
CA LEU A 110 -3.63 36.57 -39.83
C LEU A 110 -3.05 37.80 -40.54
N SER A 111 -1.75 38.06 -40.30
CA SER A 111 -0.84 38.71 -41.25
C SER A 111 0.55 38.08 -41.17
N THR A 112 1.03 37.68 -42.35
CA THR A 112 2.35 37.17 -42.70
C THR A 112 3.48 38.12 -42.26
N SER A 113 4.54 37.62 -41.61
CA SER A 113 5.95 38.01 -41.85
C SER A 113 6.95 37.27 -40.94
N ARG A 114 8.11 37.00 -41.52
CA ARG A 114 9.32 36.33 -41.00
C ARG A 114 10.01 37.09 -39.85
N ASP A 115 10.79 36.31 -39.09
CA ASP A 115 11.93 36.67 -38.24
C ASP A 115 11.72 37.67 -37.09
N ARG A 116 11.81 37.18 -35.84
CA ARG A 116 12.82 37.61 -34.86
C ARG A 116 12.69 36.89 -33.50
N LEU A 117 13.86 36.49 -32.99
CA LEU A 117 14.15 36.04 -31.63
C LEU A 117 13.76 37.09 -30.58
N VAL A 118 13.06 36.70 -29.50
CA VAL A 118 13.33 37.13 -28.11
C VAL A 118 12.81 36.03 -27.16
N ALA A 119 13.72 35.44 -26.38
CA ALA A 119 13.36 34.62 -25.22
C ALA A 119 13.15 35.53 -24.01
N SER A 120 12.00 35.39 -23.33
CA SER A 120 11.73 35.99 -22.03
C SER A 120 11.45 34.85 -21.03
N PRO A 121 12.03 34.87 -19.81
CA PRO A 121 11.92 33.77 -18.87
C PRO A 121 10.60 33.84 -18.10
N VAL A 122 9.91 32.70 -17.99
CA VAL A 122 8.69 32.52 -17.17
C VAL A 122 9.05 31.71 -15.91
N PRO A 123 8.54 32.07 -14.72
CA PRO A 123 9.01 31.56 -13.43
C PRO A 123 8.57 30.13 -13.12
N ALA A 124 9.35 29.48 -12.25
CA ALA A 124 9.21 28.11 -11.83
C ALA A 124 8.02 27.87 -10.88
N GLY A 125 7.15 26.92 -11.25
CA GLY A 125 6.13 26.36 -10.37
C GLY A 125 5.11 25.54 -11.16
N VAL A 126 5.02 24.24 -10.87
CA VAL A 126 4.07 23.28 -11.46
C VAL A 126 4.41 22.83 -12.89
N LEU A 127 5.28 21.82 -13.02
CA LEU A 127 5.25 20.96 -14.21
C LEU A 127 4.28 19.82 -13.95
N GLY A 128 3.01 20.12 -14.22
CA GLY A 128 2.00 19.12 -14.54
C GLY A 128 2.25 18.60 -15.95
N ASP A 129 1.99 17.31 -16.11
CA ASP A 129 1.94 16.56 -17.35
C ASP A 129 1.09 17.32 -18.40
N GLY A 130 1.72 17.74 -19.49
CA GLY A 130 1.15 18.66 -20.48
C GLY A 130 1.90 18.60 -21.80
N GLU A 131 1.59 17.54 -22.55
CA GLU A 131 1.70 17.34 -24.00
C GLU A 131 2.29 18.51 -24.84
N LEU A 132 3.52 18.33 -25.31
CA LEU A 132 3.98 18.93 -26.57
C LEU A 132 3.67 17.92 -27.68
N ASP A 133 2.53 18.10 -28.36
CA ASP A 133 2.19 17.43 -29.62
C ASP A 133 3.04 18.01 -30.76
N LEU A 134 4.33 17.67 -30.72
CA LEU A 134 5.25 17.73 -31.84
C LEU A 134 5.55 16.28 -32.21
N ASP A 135 5.63 15.95 -33.50
CA ASP A 135 5.85 14.61 -34.08
C ASP A 135 7.23 13.98 -33.71
N CYS A 136 7.55 13.93 -32.41
CA CYS A 136 8.74 13.36 -31.78
C CYS A 136 8.79 11.83 -31.90
N SER A 137 7.69 11.20 -32.33
CA SER A 137 7.65 9.78 -32.67
C SER A 137 8.69 9.42 -33.74
N ARG A 138 9.08 10.38 -34.60
CA ARG A 138 10.07 10.24 -35.68
C ARG A 138 11.50 10.61 -35.31
N LEU A 139 11.75 11.20 -34.14
CA LEU A 139 13.08 11.57 -33.65
C LEU A 139 13.36 10.90 -32.31
N ARG A 140 13.26 9.56 -32.28
CA ARG A 140 13.64 8.78 -31.11
C ARG A 140 15.14 8.96 -30.87
N ILE A 141 15.48 9.81 -29.90
CA ILE A 141 16.87 10.03 -29.49
C ILE A 141 17.40 8.69 -28.95
N VAL A 142 18.48 8.20 -29.53
CA VAL A 142 19.17 6.99 -29.05
C VAL A 142 20.42 7.44 -28.29
N GLY A 143 20.49 7.13 -27.01
CA GLY A 143 21.63 7.50 -26.18
C GLY A 143 22.89 6.73 -26.55
N THR A 144 24.04 7.40 -26.52
CA THR A 144 25.36 6.81 -26.83
C THR A 144 26.33 6.85 -25.64
N SER A 145 25.91 7.42 -24.51
CA SER A 145 26.77 7.54 -23.34
C SER A 145 27.04 6.19 -22.68
N THR A 146 28.30 5.96 -22.31
CA THR A 146 28.77 4.77 -21.57
C THR A 146 29.00 5.04 -20.08
N LYS A 147 28.71 6.26 -19.61
CA LYS A 147 28.82 6.62 -18.19
C LYS A 147 27.73 5.92 -17.38
N LEU A 148 28.12 5.08 -16.43
CA LEU A 148 27.17 4.37 -15.55
C LEU A 148 26.46 5.35 -14.61
N GLU A 149 27.21 6.30 -14.08
CA GLU A 149 26.70 7.31 -13.15
C GLU A 149 26.72 8.69 -13.77
N LYS A 150 25.66 9.44 -13.48
CA LYS A 150 25.56 10.85 -13.87
C LYS A 150 24.61 11.60 -12.96
N GLU A 151 24.76 12.92 -12.93
CA GLU A 151 23.84 13.79 -12.21
C GLU A 151 22.46 13.81 -12.87
N TYR A 152 21.42 13.87 -12.03
CA TYR A 152 20.06 14.09 -12.48
C TYR A 152 19.83 15.59 -12.74
N LEU A 153 19.67 15.95 -14.01
CA LEU A 153 19.46 17.35 -14.43
C LEU A 153 18.05 17.53 -14.98
N ARG A 154 17.33 18.56 -14.56
CA ARG A 154 16.05 18.89 -15.21
C ARG A 154 16.33 19.38 -16.63
N LEU A 155 15.72 18.72 -17.62
CA LEU A 155 15.90 19.08 -19.02
C LEU A 155 15.22 20.43 -19.28
N THR A 156 16.01 21.42 -19.69
CA THR A 156 15.54 22.75 -20.11
C THR A 156 15.70 22.97 -21.62
N SER A 157 16.33 22.02 -22.31
CA SER A 157 16.58 22.00 -23.74
C SER A 157 16.54 20.56 -24.28
N ALA A 158 16.60 20.41 -25.60
CA ALA A 158 16.68 19.09 -26.23
C ALA A 158 17.96 18.36 -25.76
N PRO A 159 17.86 17.13 -25.21
CA PRO A 159 19.01 16.41 -24.69
C PRO A 159 19.94 15.96 -25.82
N ASP A 160 21.24 16.13 -25.61
CA ASP A 160 22.28 15.61 -26.51
C ASP A 160 22.39 14.07 -26.36
N PRO A 161 22.27 13.28 -27.44
CA PRO A 161 22.48 11.83 -27.43
C PRO A 161 23.74 11.37 -26.67
N ALA A 162 24.84 12.14 -26.70
CA ALA A 162 26.08 11.80 -26.02
C ALA A 162 25.98 11.87 -24.47
N THR A 163 24.98 12.56 -23.95
CA THR A 163 24.71 12.72 -22.51
C THR A 163 23.70 11.71 -21.97
N VAL A 164 23.02 10.98 -22.86
CA VAL A 164 22.00 9.98 -22.54
C VAL A 164 22.62 8.59 -22.60
N ARG A 165 22.45 7.77 -21.55
CA ARG A 165 23.03 6.43 -21.51
C ARG A 165 22.44 5.54 -22.62
N SER A 166 23.28 4.74 -23.25
CA SER A 166 22.82 3.68 -24.15
C SER A 166 22.00 2.63 -23.39
N ARG A 167 21.23 1.81 -24.10
CA ARG A 167 20.43 0.72 -23.50
C ARG A 167 21.29 -0.24 -22.66
N GLU A 168 22.42 -0.67 -23.19
CA GLU A 168 23.34 -1.58 -22.50
C GLU A 168 23.90 -0.93 -21.23
N THR A 169 24.26 0.36 -21.32
CA THR A 169 24.73 1.13 -20.17
C THR A 169 23.63 1.32 -19.12
N LEU A 170 22.36 1.46 -19.51
CA LEU A 170 21.23 1.53 -18.57
C LEU A 170 21.04 0.22 -17.80
N GLU A 171 21.23 -0.93 -18.44
CA GLU A 171 21.19 -2.24 -17.78
C GLU A 171 22.31 -2.38 -16.75
N LEU A 172 23.53 -1.98 -17.11
CA LEU A 172 24.68 -1.98 -16.20
C LEU A 172 24.51 -0.97 -15.06
N ALA A 173 23.97 0.22 -15.35
CA ALA A 173 23.71 1.25 -14.35
C ALA A 173 22.65 0.79 -13.33
N LEU A 174 21.57 0.14 -13.80
CA LEU A 174 20.59 -0.49 -12.92
C LEU A 174 21.25 -1.51 -11.99
N GLN A 175 22.06 -2.42 -12.55
CA GLN A 175 22.73 -3.45 -11.75
C GLN A 175 23.65 -2.84 -10.69
N LEU A 176 24.45 -1.84 -11.06
CA LEU A 176 25.32 -1.11 -10.13
C LEU A 176 24.53 -0.52 -8.94
N GLN A 177 23.39 0.11 -9.21
CA GLN A 177 22.57 0.69 -8.13
C GLN A 177 21.92 -0.38 -7.24
N MET A 178 21.49 -1.50 -7.83
CA MET A 178 20.99 -2.64 -7.06
C MET A 178 22.07 -3.23 -6.14
N ASP A 179 23.31 -3.36 -6.63
CA ASP A 179 24.44 -3.88 -5.85
C ASP A 179 24.83 -2.94 -4.71
N ARG A 180 24.75 -1.62 -4.91
CA ARG A 180 24.98 -0.61 -3.86
C ARG A 180 23.94 -0.66 -2.76
N LEU A 181 22.67 -0.84 -3.12
CA LEU A 181 21.59 -1.03 -2.13
C LEU A 181 21.79 -2.30 -1.33
N ALA A 182 22.20 -3.39 -1.98
CA ALA A 182 22.42 -4.68 -1.33
C ALA A 182 23.64 -4.67 -0.39
N SER A 183 24.71 -3.99 -0.79
CA SER A 183 25.96 -3.91 -0.02
C SER A 183 25.96 -2.82 1.05
N GLY A 184 25.03 -1.86 1.00
CA GLY A 184 24.97 -0.72 1.92
C GLY A 184 26.14 0.26 1.74
N THR A 185 26.83 0.22 0.59
CA THR A 185 28.02 1.05 0.33
C THR A 185 27.72 2.50 0.00
N SER A 186 26.45 2.84 -0.23
CA SER A 186 26.03 4.19 -0.65
C SER A 186 24.77 4.61 0.08
N ASP A 187 24.67 5.90 0.34
CA ASP A 187 23.46 6.49 0.93
C ASP A 187 22.27 6.40 -0.04
N TYR A 188 21.07 6.28 0.53
CA TYR A 188 19.83 6.22 -0.23
C TYR A 188 19.66 7.43 -1.15
N LEU A 189 20.04 8.63 -0.70
CA LEU A 189 19.86 9.84 -1.49
C LEU A 189 20.66 9.80 -2.79
N THR A 190 21.92 9.34 -2.73
CA THR A 190 22.77 9.17 -3.92
C THR A 190 22.18 8.15 -4.87
N VAL A 191 21.71 7.01 -4.35
CA VAL A 191 21.09 5.97 -5.17
C VAL A 191 19.79 6.46 -5.81
N CYS A 192 18.96 7.20 -5.06
CA CYS A 192 17.73 7.82 -5.53
C CYS A 192 17.99 8.80 -6.69
N GLU A 193 19.01 9.66 -6.57
CA GLU A 193 19.43 10.54 -7.66
C GLU A 193 19.88 9.76 -8.90
N GLN A 194 20.65 8.68 -8.73
CA GLN A 194 21.04 7.84 -9.85
C GLN A 194 19.84 7.17 -10.52
N PHE A 195 18.89 6.64 -9.76
CA PHE A 195 17.65 6.10 -10.32
C PHE A 195 16.83 7.15 -11.07
N LYS A 196 16.76 8.40 -10.58
CA LYS A 196 16.11 9.51 -11.30
C LYS A 196 16.78 9.78 -12.64
N ALA A 197 18.12 9.79 -12.68
CA ALA A 197 18.88 9.92 -13.92
C ALA A 197 18.69 8.73 -14.87
N ILE A 198 18.53 7.49 -14.37
CA ILE A 198 18.20 6.31 -15.19
C ILE A 198 16.78 6.43 -15.77
N ARG A 199 15.79 6.76 -14.94
CA ARG A 199 14.39 6.94 -15.36
C ARG A 199 14.25 8.05 -16.40
N GLN A 200 14.98 9.14 -16.24
CA GLN A 200 15.02 10.23 -17.22
C GLN A 200 15.53 9.75 -18.58
N ASP A 201 16.62 9.00 -18.62
CA ASP A 201 17.18 8.48 -19.87
C ASP A 201 16.23 7.52 -20.57
N LEU A 202 15.50 6.70 -19.81
CA LEU A 202 14.45 5.85 -20.37
C LEU A 202 13.35 6.68 -21.02
N THR A 203 12.90 7.75 -20.36
CA THR A 203 11.86 8.64 -20.90
C THR A 203 12.33 9.36 -22.16
N VAL A 204 13.54 9.93 -22.14
CA VAL A 204 14.13 10.63 -23.31
C VAL A 204 14.23 9.72 -24.53
N GLN A 205 14.61 8.46 -24.32
CA GLN A 205 14.75 7.48 -25.41
C GLN A 205 13.44 6.81 -25.80
N GLY A 206 12.34 7.07 -25.08
CA GLY A 206 11.07 6.39 -25.28
C GLY A 206 11.12 4.89 -24.99
N ILE A 207 12.01 4.45 -24.09
CA ILE A 207 12.14 3.03 -23.70
C ILE A 207 11.04 2.70 -22.70
N ARG A 208 10.08 1.87 -23.13
CA ARG A 208 8.90 1.47 -22.35
C ARG A 208 8.70 -0.05 -22.37
N ASP A 209 9.75 -0.78 -22.02
CA ASP A 209 9.73 -2.25 -22.02
C ASP A 209 10.12 -2.81 -20.65
N ARG A 210 10.49 -4.11 -20.63
CA ARG A 210 10.87 -4.82 -19.40
C ARG A 210 12.02 -4.16 -18.65
N LEU A 211 12.96 -3.49 -19.33
CA LEU A 211 14.02 -2.75 -18.66
C LEU A 211 13.43 -1.58 -17.87
N ALA A 212 12.54 -0.81 -18.49
CA ALA A 212 11.87 0.28 -17.82
C ALA A 212 11.09 -0.20 -16.60
N ALA A 213 10.28 -1.26 -16.74
CA ALA A 213 9.58 -1.85 -15.60
C ALA A 213 10.54 -2.23 -14.46
N ARG A 214 11.64 -2.93 -14.75
CA ARG A 214 12.65 -3.30 -13.74
C ARG A 214 13.28 -2.10 -13.03
N VAL A 215 13.59 -1.02 -13.75
CA VAL A 215 14.14 0.20 -13.14
C VAL A 215 13.14 0.83 -12.18
N TYR A 216 11.89 0.98 -12.61
CA TYR A 216 10.86 1.56 -11.75
C TYR A 216 10.51 0.67 -10.56
N GLU A 217 10.49 -0.65 -10.75
CA GLU A 217 10.31 -1.63 -9.68
C GLU A 217 11.43 -1.51 -8.64
N ALA A 218 12.70 -1.56 -9.06
CA ALA A 218 13.85 -1.47 -8.15
C ALA A 218 13.89 -0.12 -7.41
N HIS A 219 13.57 0.98 -8.09
CA HIS A 219 13.53 2.29 -7.46
C HIS A 219 12.38 2.40 -6.44
N ALA A 220 11.22 1.82 -6.74
CA ALA A 220 10.12 1.77 -5.79
C ALA A 220 10.46 0.96 -4.54
N GLU A 221 11.18 -0.16 -4.69
CA GLU A 221 11.65 -0.95 -3.54
C GLU A 221 12.67 -0.19 -2.69
N ALA A 222 13.60 0.52 -3.32
CA ALA A 222 14.53 1.40 -2.64
C ALA A 222 13.81 2.50 -1.85
N ALA A 223 12.80 3.13 -2.46
CA ALA A 223 11.97 4.13 -1.82
C ALA A 223 11.18 3.56 -0.64
N LEU A 224 10.65 2.34 -0.74
CA LEU A 224 10.00 1.64 0.37
C LEU A 224 10.96 1.37 1.53
N ALA A 225 12.18 0.93 1.24
CA ALA A 225 13.20 0.68 2.25
C ALA A 225 13.59 1.96 3.01
N ALA A 226 13.62 3.10 2.31
CA ALA A 226 13.92 4.42 2.88
C ALA A 226 12.69 5.19 3.41
N SER A 227 11.49 4.60 3.37
CA SER A 227 10.22 5.26 3.72
C SER A 227 9.92 6.55 2.93
N ASP A 228 10.39 6.63 1.69
CA ASP A 228 10.14 7.75 0.76
C ASP A 228 8.82 7.55 0.01
N ARG A 229 7.75 8.12 0.58
CA ARG A 229 6.38 7.98 0.07
C ARG A 229 6.19 8.67 -1.28
N ALA A 230 6.91 9.77 -1.53
CA ALA A 230 6.74 10.58 -2.73
C ALA A 230 7.34 9.85 -3.93
N GLU A 231 8.57 9.36 -3.82
CA GLU A 231 9.23 8.60 -4.88
C GLU A 231 8.53 7.27 -5.14
N PHE A 232 8.08 6.57 -4.09
CA PHE A 232 7.28 5.36 -4.26
C PHE A 232 6.00 5.62 -5.07
N ASN A 233 5.24 6.68 -4.75
CA ASN A 233 4.00 6.99 -5.47
C ASN A 233 4.26 7.35 -6.94
N GLN A 234 5.35 8.08 -7.22
CA GLN A 234 5.76 8.41 -8.57
C GLN A 234 6.10 7.14 -9.37
N CYS A 235 6.90 6.24 -8.79
CA CYS A 235 7.27 4.98 -9.43
C CYS A 235 6.05 4.05 -9.62
N SER A 236 5.18 3.94 -8.60
CA SER A 236 3.94 3.15 -8.66
C SER A 236 3.02 3.62 -9.78
N SER A 237 2.89 4.93 -9.98
CA SER A 237 2.04 5.48 -11.05
C SER A 237 2.63 5.22 -12.44
N GLN A 238 3.95 5.32 -12.60
CA GLN A 238 4.58 4.98 -13.87
C GLN A 238 4.54 3.47 -14.18
N LEU A 239 4.75 2.61 -13.17
CA LEU A 239 4.61 1.16 -13.31
C LEU A 239 3.20 0.78 -13.76
N ARG A 240 2.18 1.43 -13.19
CA ARG A 240 0.81 1.20 -13.62
C ARG A 240 0.62 1.48 -15.12
N SER A 241 1.15 2.59 -15.63
CA SER A 241 1.08 2.92 -17.06
C SER A 241 1.83 1.89 -17.91
N LEU A 242 3.05 1.51 -17.53
CA LEU A 242 3.83 0.48 -18.24
C LEU A 242 3.10 -0.88 -18.26
N TYR A 243 2.49 -1.25 -17.14
CA TYR A 243 1.69 -2.46 -17.05
C TYR A 243 0.44 -2.36 -17.94
N GLU A 244 -0.34 -1.28 -17.87
CA GLU A 244 -1.53 -1.13 -18.74
C GLU A 244 -1.18 -1.22 -20.26
N GLU A 245 0.07 -0.94 -20.65
CA GLU A 245 0.63 -1.14 -22.01
C GLU A 245 1.05 -2.58 -22.34
N GLY A 246 0.97 -3.52 -21.39
CA GLY A 246 1.31 -4.93 -21.58
C GLY A 246 2.76 -5.28 -21.25
N VAL A 247 3.54 -4.38 -20.63
CA VAL A 247 4.92 -4.66 -20.25
C VAL A 247 4.97 -5.73 -19.15
N PRO A 248 5.74 -6.82 -19.31
CA PRO A 248 5.84 -7.86 -18.28
C PRO A 248 6.60 -7.35 -17.04
N GLY A 249 6.13 -7.73 -15.84
CA GLY A 249 6.72 -7.36 -14.55
C GLY A 249 5.94 -7.91 -13.36
N ARG A 250 6.12 -7.32 -12.16
CA ARG A 250 5.48 -7.74 -10.91
C ARG A 250 4.12 -7.06 -10.69
N TRP A 251 3.18 -7.30 -11.61
CA TRP A 251 1.88 -6.61 -11.65
C TRP A 251 1.04 -6.80 -10.38
N ALA A 252 0.88 -8.05 -9.93
CA ALA A 252 0.02 -8.38 -8.80
C ALA A 252 0.55 -7.76 -7.50
N GLU A 253 1.86 -7.88 -7.27
CA GLU A 253 2.54 -7.32 -6.12
C GLU A 253 2.41 -5.79 -6.06
N PHE A 254 2.69 -5.09 -7.17
CA PHE A 254 2.57 -3.63 -7.20
C PHE A 254 1.12 -3.14 -7.15
N ALA A 255 0.14 -3.94 -7.61
CA ALA A 255 -1.27 -3.64 -7.38
C ALA A 255 -1.62 -3.71 -5.89
N ALA A 256 -1.09 -4.72 -5.16
CA ALA A 256 -1.24 -4.82 -3.72
C ALA A 256 -0.58 -3.63 -2.99
N TYR A 257 0.63 -3.27 -3.40
CA TYR A 257 1.33 -2.11 -2.82
C TYR A 257 0.56 -0.80 -3.01
N ARG A 258 -0.04 -0.61 -4.19
CA ARG A 258 -0.87 0.57 -4.46
C ARG A 258 -2.14 0.59 -3.60
N MET A 259 -2.75 -0.56 -3.32
CA MET A 259 -3.89 -0.65 -2.40
C MET A 259 -3.48 -0.23 -0.98
N LEU A 260 -2.36 -0.74 -0.48
CA LEU A 260 -1.83 -0.39 0.85
C LEU A 260 -1.47 1.09 0.92
N TYR A 261 -0.89 1.66 -0.14
CA TYR A 261 -0.62 3.09 -0.23
C TYR A 261 -1.90 3.93 -0.10
N PHE A 262 -2.96 3.58 -0.81
CA PHE A 262 -4.23 4.32 -0.71
C PHE A 262 -4.90 4.17 0.68
N MET A 263 -4.74 3.02 1.34
CA MET A 263 -5.13 2.90 2.76
C MET A 263 -4.30 3.85 3.64
N SER A 264 -3.00 3.97 3.35
CA SER A 264 -2.10 4.86 4.09
C SER A 264 -2.45 6.34 3.93
N THR A 265 -3.03 6.75 2.80
CA THR A 265 -3.46 8.14 2.55
C THR A 265 -4.95 8.37 2.78
N ASN A 266 -5.71 7.37 3.25
CA ASN A 266 -7.18 7.39 3.36
C ASN A 266 -7.91 7.68 2.04
N ASP A 267 -7.29 7.36 0.91
CA ASP A 267 -7.87 7.55 -0.43
C ASP A 267 -8.79 6.39 -0.79
N THR A 268 -10.00 6.42 -0.22
CA THR A 268 -11.01 5.37 -0.42
C THR A 268 -11.52 5.30 -1.85
N THR A 269 -11.49 6.42 -2.59
CA THR A 269 -11.96 6.52 -3.97
C THR A 269 -11.05 5.76 -4.92
N HIS A 270 -9.75 6.04 -4.87
CA HIS A 270 -8.79 5.33 -5.70
C HIS A 270 -8.61 3.87 -5.26
N LEU A 271 -8.69 3.57 -3.96
CA LEU A 271 -8.71 2.20 -3.45
C LEU A 271 -9.86 1.38 -4.05
N THR A 272 -11.08 1.92 -4.05
CA THR A 272 -12.26 1.24 -4.59
C THR A 272 -12.14 1.02 -6.10
N THR A 273 -11.60 2.01 -6.81
CA THR A 273 -11.34 1.90 -8.26
C THR A 273 -10.32 0.80 -8.57
N THR A 274 -9.22 0.72 -7.82
CA THR A 274 -8.21 -0.32 -7.97
C THR A 274 -8.79 -1.71 -7.69
N LEU A 275 -9.62 -1.84 -6.65
CA LEU A 275 -10.31 -3.10 -6.34
C LEU A 275 -11.25 -3.55 -7.46
N GLY A 276 -11.97 -2.62 -8.10
CA GLY A 276 -12.87 -2.92 -9.21
C GLY A 276 -12.16 -3.37 -10.49
N ARG A 277 -10.94 -2.88 -10.72
CA ARG A 277 -10.10 -3.26 -11.87
C ARG A 277 -9.23 -4.48 -11.62
N LEU A 278 -9.22 -5.03 -10.41
CA LEU A 278 -8.35 -6.12 -10.01
C LEU A 278 -8.73 -7.44 -10.73
N PRO A 279 -7.86 -8.03 -11.56
CA PRO A 279 -8.11 -9.31 -12.20
C PRO A 279 -8.31 -10.44 -11.18
N LYS A 280 -9.28 -11.32 -11.43
CA LYS A 280 -9.58 -12.45 -10.54
C LYS A 280 -8.38 -13.38 -10.31
N GLN A 281 -7.53 -13.55 -11.32
CA GLN A 281 -6.35 -14.40 -11.27
C GLN A 281 -5.32 -13.95 -10.23
N TRP A 282 -5.20 -12.63 -9.99
CA TRP A 282 -4.24 -12.09 -9.03
C TRP A 282 -4.67 -12.30 -7.58
N ARG A 283 -5.92 -12.70 -7.30
CA ARG A 283 -6.36 -13.00 -5.93
C ARG A 283 -5.63 -14.19 -5.28
N ARG A 284 -4.94 -15.00 -6.09
CA ARG A 284 -4.08 -16.10 -5.63
C ARG A 284 -2.70 -15.62 -5.16
N ASP A 285 -2.29 -14.43 -5.59
CA ASP A 285 -1.02 -13.84 -5.21
C ASP A 285 -1.01 -13.51 -3.70
N PRO A 286 0.07 -13.84 -2.97
CA PRO A 286 0.13 -13.64 -1.52
C PRO A 286 0.00 -12.17 -1.12
N CYS A 287 0.60 -11.24 -1.87
CA CYS A 287 0.55 -9.81 -1.57
C CYS A 287 -0.86 -9.26 -1.79
N VAL A 288 -1.52 -9.66 -2.87
CA VAL A 288 -2.91 -9.25 -3.15
C VAL A 288 -3.87 -9.82 -2.11
N LYS A 289 -3.72 -11.09 -1.75
CA LYS A 289 -4.53 -11.73 -0.70
C LYS A 289 -4.37 -11.01 0.63
N PHE A 290 -3.13 -10.71 1.02
CA PHE A 290 -2.82 -9.92 2.21
C PHE A 290 -3.49 -8.54 2.18
N ALA A 291 -3.31 -7.77 1.10
CA ALA A 291 -3.88 -6.44 0.97
C ALA A 291 -5.42 -6.44 1.02
N LEU A 292 -6.08 -7.46 0.45
CA LEU A 292 -7.54 -7.61 0.53
C LEU A 292 -8.01 -7.91 1.95
N GLN A 293 -7.33 -8.81 2.67
CA GLN A 293 -7.65 -9.15 4.06
C GLN A 293 -7.43 -7.95 4.99
N LEU A 294 -6.30 -7.26 4.83
CA LEU A 294 -5.95 -6.08 5.61
C LEU A 294 -6.95 -4.94 5.34
N ARG A 295 -7.33 -4.71 4.08
CA ARG A 295 -8.36 -3.72 3.72
C ARG A 295 -9.69 -4.03 4.40
N SER A 296 -10.10 -5.30 4.46
CA SER A 296 -11.33 -5.71 5.15
C SER A 296 -11.26 -5.38 6.64
N ALA A 297 -10.16 -5.76 7.30
CA ALA A 297 -9.93 -5.47 8.71
C ALA A 297 -9.93 -3.96 9.00
N TRP A 298 -9.22 -3.20 8.17
CA TRP A 298 -9.12 -1.75 8.25
C TRP A 298 -10.49 -1.07 8.09
N SER A 299 -11.27 -1.43 7.06
CA SER A 299 -12.60 -0.85 6.85
C SER A 299 -13.61 -1.17 7.97
N ALA A 300 -13.39 -2.27 8.69
CA ALA A 300 -14.21 -2.67 9.82
C ALA A 300 -13.70 -2.12 11.17
N ASN A 301 -12.62 -1.35 11.18
CA ASN A 301 -11.89 -0.95 12.39
C ASN A 301 -11.51 -2.15 13.29
N ASN A 302 -11.26 -3.32 12.69
CA ASN A 302 -10.83 -4.52 13.40
C ASN A 302 -9.32 -4.48 13.62
N TYR A 303 -8.89 -3.68 14.60
CA TYR A 303 -7.47 -3.47 14.93
C TYR A 303 -6.76 -4.76 15.37
N CYS A 304 -7.45 -5.66 16.08
CA CYS A 304 -6.90 -6.95 16.49
C CYS A 304 -6.45 -7.78 15.28
N LEU A 305 -7.32 -7.87 14.26
CA LEU A 305 -7.00 -8.58 13.03
C LEU A 305 -5.98 -7.81 12.18
N PHE A 306 -6.07 -6.48 12.15
CA PHE A 306 -5.12 -5.63 11.43
C PHE A 306 -3.67 -5.88 11.88
N PHE A 307 -3.39 -5.80 13.18
CA PHE A 307 -2.03 -6.00 13.70
C PHE A 307 -1.58 -7.46 13.69
N ARG A 308 -2.51 -8.42 13.77
CA ARG A 308 -2.20 -9.84 13.56
C ARG A 308 -1.81 -10.13 12.11
N LEU A 309 -2.46 -9.47 11.14
CA LEU A 309 -2.09 -9.63 9.74
C LEU A 309 -0.76 -8.95 9.46
N SER A 310 -0.52 -7.74 10.00
CA SER A 310 0.70 -6.99 9.73
C SER A 310 1.98 -7.70 10.16
N SER A 311 1.95 -8.52 11.21
CA SER A 311 3.12 -9.31 11.64
C SER A 311 3.51 -10.42 10.65
N GLY A 312 2.58 -10.87 9.81
CA GLY A 312 2.80 -11.88 8.76
C GLY A 312 2.82 -11.29 7.35
N ALA A 313 3.16 -10.02 7.19
CA ALA A 313 3.10 -9.34 5.90
C ALA A 313 4.11 -9.94 4.89
N PRO A 314 3.69 -10.29 3.66
CA PRO A 314 4.59 -10.80 2.62
C PRO A 314 5.41 -9.68 1.96
N ALA A 315 6.60 -10.02 1.46
CA ALA A 315 7.47 -9.11 0.70
C ALA A 315 7.66 -7.76 1.42
N LEU A 316 7.46 -6.63 0.72
CA LEU A 316 7.58 -5.28 1.29
C LEU A 316 6.24 -4.72 1.77
N CYS A 317 5.17 -5.52 1.84
CA CYS A 317 3.87 -5.05 2.32
C CYS A 317 3.95 -4.49 3.74
N GLY A 318 4.79 -5.06 4.61
CA GLY A 318 4.97 -4.59 5.99
C GLY A 318 5.41 -3.12 6.05
N ARG A 319 6.38 -2.72 5.22
CA ARG A 319 6.86 -1.33 5.13
C ARG A 319 5.75 -0.34 4.81
N LEU A 320 4.84 -0.73 3.91
CA LEU A 320 3.67 0.07 3.55
C LEU A 320 2.62 0.14 4.66
N VAL A 321 2.54 -0.86 5.52
CA VAL A 321 1.64 -0.84 6.68
C VAL A 321 2.20 0.05 7.78
N ASP A 322 3.50 0.00 8.02
CA ASP A 322 4.19 0.84 9.02
C ASP A 322 3.90 2.33 8.82
N TRP A 323 3.80 2.76 7.56
CA TRP A 323 3.43 4.12 7.13
C TRP A 323 2.13 4.68 7.70
N PHE A 324 1.22 3.84 8.17
CA PHE A 324 -0.03 4.28 8.77
C PHE A 324 -0.41 3.49 10.02
N ALA A 325 0.43 2.56 10.47
CA ALA A 325 0.20 1.74 11.66
C ALA A 325 -0.09 2.61 12.89
N ASP A 326 0.68 3.66 13.13
CA ASP A 326 0.49 4.55 14.29
C ASP A 326 -0.85 5.28 14.27
N ARG A 327 -1.32 5.69 13.08
CA ARG A 327 -2.67 6.26 12.94
C ARG A 327 -3.73 5.24 13.34
N GLU A 328 -3.61 3.99 12.89
CA GLU A 328 -4.57 2.94 13.23
C GLU A 328 -4.47 2.56 14.72
N ARG A 329 -3.28 2.59 15.32
CA ARG A 329 -3.08 2.41 16.78
C ARG A 329 -3.80 3.49 17.58
N LEU A 330 -3.75 4.75 17.14
CA LEU A 330 -4.47 5.85 17.79
C LEU A 330 -5.99 5.65 17.74
N VAL A 331 -6.52 5.22 16.59
CA VAL A 331 -7.96 4.92 16.43
C VAL A 331 -8.36 3.76 17.36
N ALA A 332 -7.55 2.71 17.41
CA ALA A 332 -7.77 1.57 18.31
C ALA A 332 -7.71 1.97 19.78
N LEU A 333 -6.69 2.74 20.19
CA LEU A 333 -6.52 3.23 21.56
C LEU A 333 -7.74 4.03 22.04
N LYS A 334 -8.25 4.94 21.20
CA LYS A 334 -9.48 5.70 21.51
C LYS A 334 -10.68 4.77 21.73
N ALA A 335 -10.82 3.74 20.91
CA ALA A 335 -11.89 2.76 21.05
C ALA A 335 -11.74 1.96 22.36
N MET A 336 -10.52 1.52 22.69
CA MET A 336 -10.24 0.77 23.91
C MET A 336 -10.48 1.59 25.17
N VAL A 337 -9.98 2.83 25.25
CA VAL A 337 -10.20 3.73 26.39
C VAL A 337 -11.68 4.00 26.64
N LYS A 338 -12.49 4.03 25.57
CA LYS A 338 -13.95 4.20 25.69
C LYS A 338 -14.66 2.93 26.18
N ALA A 339 -14.23 1.76 25.71
CA ALA A 339 -14.90 0.48 25.97
C ALA A 339 -14.53 -0.14 27.32
N TYR A 340 -13.27 -0.01 27.76
CA TYR A 340 -12.72 -0.69 28.94
C TYR A 340 -12.69 0.19 30.20
N ARG A 341 -13.61 1.16 30.35
CA ARG A 341 -13.69 1.93 31.61
C ARG A 341 -14.07 1.01 32.78
N PRO A 342 -13.42 1.13 33.96
CA PRO A 342 -12.54 2.24 34.37
C PRO A 342 -11.06 2.09 33.97
N SER A 343 -10.53 0.88 33.77
CA SER A 343 -9.12 0.66 33.47
C SER A 343 -8.88 -0.53 32.52
N VAL A 344 -7.76 -0.50 31.81
CA VAL A 344 -7.33 -1.58 30.91
C VAL A 344 -5.89 -2.00 31.23
N PRO A 345 -5.58 -3.32 31.26
CA PRO A 345 -4.21 -3.78 31.46
C PRO A 345 -3.28 -3.35 30.32
N LEU A 346 -2.05 -2.92 30.66
CA LEU A 346 -1.03 -2.53 29.68
C LEU A 346 -0.58 -3.71 28.81
N SER A 347 -0.55 -4.92 29.37
CA SER A 347 -0.27 -6.15 28.61
C SER A 347 -1.32 -6.43 27.53
N HIS A 348 -2.58 -6.15 27.82
CA HIS A 348 -3.66 -6.25 26.84
C HIS A 348 -3.51 -5.20 25.74
N LEU A 349 -3.22 -3.94 26.10
CA LEU A 349 -2.96 -2.88 25.12
C LEU A 349 -1.78 -3.20 24.21
N GLN A 350 -0.66 -3.65 24.78
CA GLN A 350 0.53 -4.07 24.02
C GLN A 350 0.17 -5.14 22.98
N SER A 351 -0.55 -6.19 23.42
CA SER A 351 -0.98 -7.28 22.54
C SER A 351 -1.94 -6.81 21.45
N GLN A 352 -2.97 -6.01 21.79
CA GLN A 352 -3.98 -5.57 20.82
C GLN A 352 -3.49 -4.52 19.83
N LEU A 353 -2.52 -3.69 20.23
CA LEU A 353 -1.91 -2.64 19.38
C LEU A 353 -0.71 -3.17 18.57
N GLY A 354 -0.38 -4.45 18.71
CA GLY A 354 0.68 -5.11 17.94
C GLY A 354 2.09 -4.64 18.30
N PHE A 355 2.33 -4.28 19.57
CA PHE A 355 3.68 -3.96 20.05
C PHE A 355 4.40 -5.24 20.49
N VAL A 356 5.66 -5.38 20.08
CA VAL A 356 6.53 -6.48 20.54
C VAL A 356 6.96 -6.23 21.99
N ASP A 357 7.39 -5.00 22.29
CA ASP A 357 7.95 -4.62 23.59
C ASP A 357 7.01 -3.70 24.38
N ALA A 358 7.00 -3.87 25.71
CA ALA A 358 6.27 -3.00 26.62
C ALA A 358 6.79 -1.55 26.58
N GLU A 359 8.10 -1.37 26.42
CA GLU A 359 8.74 -0.05 26.34
C GLU A 359 8.24 0.74 25.12
N SER A 360 8.17 0.09 23.96
CA SER A 360 7.64 0.69 22.72
C SER A 360 6.17 1.09 22.87
N CYS A 361 5.37 0.25 23.53
CA CYS A 361 3.98 0.56 23.84
C CYS A 361 3.86 1.78 24.77
N GLN A 362 4.66 1.86 25.84
CA GLN A 362 4.64 3.00 26.77
C GLN A 362 5.11 4.30 26.12
N LYS A 363 6.15 4.25 25.27
CA LYS A 363 6.60 5.39 24.48
C LYS A 363 5.48 5.90 23.57
N PHE A 364 4.77 4.99 22.89
CA PHE A 364 3.63 5.34 22.06
C PHE A 364 2.49 5.97 22.88
N LEU A 365 2.13 5.42 24.04
CA LEU A 365 1.08 6.00 24.88
C LEU A 365 1.43 7.43 25.31
N THR A 366 2.68 7.63 25.77
CA THR A 366 3.17 8.95 26.19
C THR A 366 3.18 9.95 25.03
N SER A 367 3.65 9.54 23.83
CA SER A 367 3.65 10.41 22.65
C SER A 367 2.25 10.67 22.09
N SER A 368 1.29 9.78 22.35
CA SER A 368 -0.09 9.91 21.89
C SER A 368 -0.93 10.89 22.71
N GLY A 369 -0.36 11.58 23.70
CA GLY A 369 -1.08 12.51 24.57
C GLY A 369 -1.83 11.87 25.75
N VAL A 370 -1.53 10.60 26.06
CA VAL A 370 -2.03 9.96 27.29
C VAL A 370 -1.29 10.56 28.48
N PRO A 371 -2.00 11.06 29.52
CA PRO A 371 -1.36 11.62 30.70
C PRO A 371 -0.50 10.57 31.42
N ALA A 372 0.70 10.94 31.87
CA ALA A 372 1.55 10.04 32.66
C ALA A 372 0.84 9.54 33.94
N ALA A 373 0.00 10.38 34.54
CA ALA A 373 -0.82 10.02 35.71
C ALA A 373 -1.90 8.96 35.42
N ALA A 374 -2.23 8.72 34.14
CA ALA A 374 -3.16 7.65 33.75
C ALA A 374 -2.44 6.30 33.62
N ILE A 375 -1.11 6.28 33.50
CA ILE A 375 -0.32 5.06 33.32
C ILE A 375 0.25 4.65 34.67
N ASP A 376 -0.35 3.65 35.29
CA ASP A 376 0.20 3.05 36.49
C ASP A 376 1.13 1.90 36.10
N SER A 377 2.43 2.17 36.13
CA SER A 377 3.46 1.19 35.78
C SER A 377 3.69 0.14 36.87
N ALA A 378 3.29 0.41 38.12
CA ALA A 378 3.43 -0.52 39.23
C ALA A 378 2.34 -1.60 39.17
N GLU A 379 1.10 -1.20 38.91
CA GLU A 379 -0.03 -2.12 38.72
C GLU A 379 -0.18 -2.63 37.28
N GLY A 380 0.54 -2.03 36.33
CA GLY A 380 0.51 -2.42 34.92
C GLY A 380 -0.83 -2.10 34.24
N ILE A 381 -1.48 -1.00 34.63
CA ILE A 381 -2.81 -0.60 34.14
C ILE A 381 -2.80 0.82 33.55
N LEU A 382 -3.72 1.06 32.63
CA LEU A 382 -4.09 2.38 32.14
C LEU A 382 -5.46 2.78 32.71
N ASP A 383 -5.51 3.85 33.51
CA ASP A 383 -6.77 4.44 33.99
C ASP A 383 -7.45 5.21 32.85
N CYS A 384 -8.49 4.60 32.30
CA CYS A 384 -9.25 5.13 31.17
C CYS A 384 -10.13 6.33 31.55
N ARG A 385 -10.32 6.62 32.85
CA ARG A 385 -11.12 7.76 33.31
C ARG A 385 -10.36 9.07 33.16
N VAL A 386 -9.06 9.04 33.41
CA VAL A 386 -8.14 10.18 33.35
C VAL A 386 -7.78 10.50 31.89
N CYS A 387 -7.85 9.52 30.99
CA CYS A 387 -7.64 9.71 29.56
C CYS A 387 -8.73 10.59 28.92
N ALA A 388 -8.38 11.80 28.51
CA ALA A 388 -9.23 12.63 27.67
C ALA A 388 -9.10 12.20 26.20
N LEU A 389 -10.16 11.62 25.63
CA LEU A 389 -10.15 11.13 24.23
C LEU A 389 -9.76 12.20 23.19
N ALA A 390 -10.08 13.46 23.47
CA ALA A 390 -9.73 14.61 22.63
C ALA A 390 -8.23 14.96 22.68
N ALA A 391 -7.55 14.64 23.79
CA ALA A 391 -6.10 14.82 23.93
C ALA A 391 -5.31 13.69 23.26
N ILE A 392 -5.96 12.56 22.97
CA ILE A 392 -5.33 11.47 22.22
C ILE A 392 -5.24 11.88 20.75
N SER A 393 -4.07 12.25 20.29
CA SER A 393 -3.80 12.57 18.89
C SER A 393 -2.39 12.16 18.52
N SER A 394 -2.09 12.10 17.22
CA SER A 394 -0.71 12.07 16.78
C SER A 394 -0.03 13.33 17.28
N ALA A 395 1.17 13.18 17.85
CA ALA A 395 2.05 14.30 18.17
C ALA A 395 2.34 15.16 16.93
#